data_AF-A0A813KH41-F1
#
_entry.id   AF-A0A813KH41-F1
#
_cell.length_a   1.000
_cell.length_b   1.000
_cell.length_c   1.000
_cell.angle_alpha   90.00
_cell.angle_beta   90.00
_cell.angle_gamma   90.00
#
_symmetry.space_group_name_H-M   'P 1'
#
loop_
_entity.id
_entity.type
_entity.pdbx_description
1 polymer ?
#
loop_
_entity_poly.entity_id
_entity_poly.type
_entity_poly.pdbx_seq_one_letter_code
_entity_poly.pdbx_strand_id
1 'polypeptide(L)'
;HDGSPTVGASDWEGRVGVFSLVEETCTDEMTPSQIGRVVKLVMHQIMHMFGILHCCYYRCLMNGAEGTEGEDSRPPYLCAMCLKKLHLVTGLDPLERYSQLAHFWAGLGCKDTALWYQTRVRVVQSTFS
;
A
#
# COMPACT_ATOMS: atom_id res chain seq x y z
N HIS A 1 12.37 0.86 -27.19
CA HIS A 1 12.28 0.95 -25.72
C HIS A 1 11.80 -0.41 -25.25
N ASP A 2 12.72 -1.22 -24.73
CA ASP A 2 12.40 -2.52 -24.14
C ASP A 2 11.44 -2.30 -22.98
N GLY A 3 10.16 -2.64 -23.21
CA GLY A 3 9.13 -2.54 -22.19
C GLY A 3 9.28 -3.69 -21.24
N SER A 4 10.02 -3.50 -20.15
CA SER A 4 10.01 -4.44 -19.03
C SER A 4 8.53 -4.69 -18.64
N PRO A 5 8.12 -5.96 -18.49
CA PRO A 5 6.74 -6.28 -18.18
C PRO A 5 6.33 -5.60 -16.86
N THR A 6 5.19 -4.91 -16.88
CA THR A 6 4.64 -4.28 -15.68
C THR A 6 4.11 -5.36 -14.73
N VAL A 7 4.49 -5.30 -13.46
CA VAL A 7 4.01 -6.24 -12.42
C VAL A 7 2.52 -6.11 -12.11
N GLY A 8 1.88 -5.03 -12.57
CA GLY A 8 0.43 -4.88 -12.58
C GLY A 8 -0.03 -3.70 -13.43
N ALA A 9 -1.30 -3.72 -13.79
CA ALA A 9 -1.99 -2.68 -14.56
C ALA A 9 -3.42 -2.52 -14.03
N SER A 10 -3.94 -1.30 -14.06
CA SER A 10 -5.30 -1.00 -13.63
C SER A 10 -5.99 -0.07 -14.60
N ASP A 11 -7.24 -0.38 -14.92
CA ASP A 11 -8.21 0.53 -15.52
C ASP A 11 -9.03 1.16 -14.40
N TRP A 12 -8.78 2.45 -14.14
CA TRP A 12 -9.48 3.19 -13.09
C TRP A 12 -10.92 3.57 -13.47
N GLU A 13 -11.29 3.59 -14.76
CA GLU A 13 -12.67 3.86 -15.20
C GLU A 13 -13.54 2.62 -15.01
N GLY A 14 -13.06 1.47 -15.49
CA GLY A 14 -13.70 0.16 -15.29
C GLY A 14 -13.58 -0.38 -13.87
N ARG A 15 -12.72 0.22 -13.03
CA ARG A 15 -12.36 -0.26 -11.68
C ARG A 15 -11.85 -1.70 -11.70
N VAL A 16 -11.00 -2.03 -12.66
CA VAL A 16 -10.40 -3.35 -12.83
C VAL A 16 -8.89 -3.25 -12.65
N GLY A 17 -8.31 -4.17 -11.87
CA GLY A 17 -6.87 -4.29 -11.69
C GLY A 17 -6.40 -5.71 -11.95
N VAL A 18 -5.26 -5.86 -12.62
CA VAL A 18 -4.57 -7.14 -12.86
C VAL A 18 -3.14 -7.00 -12.34
N PHE A 19 -2.64 -8.02 -11.65
CA PHE A 19 -1.27 -8.05 -11.13
C PHE A 19 -0.70 -9.46 -11.28
N SER A 20 0.62 -9.52 -11.41
CA SER A 20 1.39 -10.76 -11.44
C SER A 20 2.14 -10.92 -10.13
N LEU A 21 2.05 -12.11 -9.52
CA LEU A 21 2.76 -12.45 -8.29
C LEU A 21 3.94 -13.41 -8.55
N VAL A 22 4.25 -13.70 -9.81
CA VAL A 22 5.19 -14.77 -10.19
C VAL A 22 6.55 -14.61 -9.51
N GLU A 23 7.08 -13.40 -9.41
CA GLU A 23 8.37 -13.15 -8.76
C GLU A 23 8.35 -13.41 -7.24
N GLU A 24 7.19 -13.26 -6.60
CA GLU A 24 7.03 -13.36 -5.14
C GLU A 24 6.58 -14.76 -4.68
N THR A 25 6.03 -15.58 -5.58
CA THR A 25 5.44 -16.90 -5.26
C THR A 25 6.23 -18.09 -5.81
N CYS A 26 7.52 -17.91 -6.15
CA CYS A 26 8.38 -18.99 -6.66
C CYS A 26 8.73 -20.08 -5.63
N THR A 27 8.33 -19.93 -4.37
CA THR A 27 8.63 -20.86 -3.26
C THR A 27 7.35 -21.31 -2.56
N ASP A 28 7.34 -22.56 -2.06
CA ASP A 28 6.17 -23.15 -1.36
C ASP A 28 5.78 -22.38 -0.08
N GLU A 29 6.73 -21.66 0.52
CA GLU A 29 6.50 -20.76 1.66
C GLU A 29 6.91 -19.33 1.31
N MET A 30 6.05 -18.36 1.66
CA MET A 30 6.36 -16.93 1.51
C MET A 30 6.91 -16.37 2.81
N THR A 31 8.05 -15.68 2.72
CA THR A 31 8.61 -14.90 3.84
C THR A 31 7.74 -13.69 4.16
N PRO A 32 7.79 -13.13 5.39
CA PRO A 32 7.08 -11.90 5.74
C PRO A 32 7.38 -10.72 4.81
N SER A 33 8.60 -10.63 4.27
CA SER A 33 8.97 -9.60 3.29
C SER A 33 8.27 -9.80 1.95
N GLN A 34 8.20 -11.03 1.43
CA GLN A 34 7.47 -11.35 0.20
C GLN A 34 5.97 -11.06 0.36
N ILE A 35 5.38 -11.46 1.49
CA ILE A 35 3.97 -11.11 1.80
C ILE A 35 3.80 -9.59 1.82
N GLY A 36 4.73 -8.86 2.44
CA GLY A 36 4.71 -7.40 2.46
C GLY A 36 4.76 -6.77 1.07
N ARG A 37 5.57 -7.30 0.15
CA ARG A 37 5.62 -6.86 -1.25
C ARG A 37 4.31 -7.12 -1.98
N VAL A 38 3.77 -8.32 -1.87
CA VAL A 38 2.46 -8.68 -2.46
C VAL A 38 1.37 -7.76 -1.94
N VAL A 39 1.29 -7.55 -0.63
CA VAL A 39 0.30 -6.64 -0.03
C VAL A 39 0.47 -5.22 -0.57
N LYS A 40 1.70 -4.68 -0.64
CA LYS A 40 1.95 -3.34 -1.20
C LYS A 40 1.49 -3.25 -2.67
N LEU A 41 1.86 -4.22 -3.49
CA LEU A 41 1.50 -4.28 -4.91
C LEU A 41 -0.02 -4.32 -5.10
N VAL A 42 -0.69 -5.25 -4.43
CA VAL A 42 -2.15 -5.42 -4.52
C VAL A 42 -2.87 -4.16 -4.05
N MET A 43 -2.45 -3.58 -2.91
CA MET A 43 -3.04 -2.34 -2.42
C MET A 43 -2.81 -1.18 -3.40
N HIS A 44 -1.65 -1.08 -4.04
CA HIS A 44 -1.39 -0.06 -5.06
C HIS A 44 -2.36 -0.17 -6.24
N GLN A 45 -2.62 -1.38 -6.74
CA GLN A 45 -3.60 -1.59 -7.82
C GLN A 45 -5.04 -1.31 -7.37
N ILE A 46 -5.42 -1.73 -6.16
CA ILE A 46 -6.75 -1.41 -5.61
C ILE A 46 -6.97 0.11 -5.48
N MET A 47 -5.94 0.85 -5.10
CA MET A 47 -6.01 2.31 -5.04
C MET A 47 -6.27 2.93 -6.43
N HIS A 48 -5.68 2.38 -7.49
CA HIS A 48 -6.03 2.78 -8.85
C HIS A 48 -7.50 2.49 -9.19
N MET A 49 -8.08 1.38 -8.75
CA MET A 49 -9.52 1.08 -8.92
C MET A 49 -10.43 2.08 -8.19
N PHE A 50 -9.90 2.81 -7.20
CA PHE A 50 -10.58 3.94 -6.54
C PHE A 50 -10.32 5.30 -7.21
N GLY A 51 -9.68 5.32 -8.39
CA GLY A 51 -9.35 6.55 -9.13
C GLY A 51 -8.16 7.32 -8.53
N ILE A 52 -7.37 6.68 -7.66
CA ILE A 52 -6.21 7.33 -7.03
C ILE A 52 -4.97 7.01 -7.87
N LEU A 53 -4.49 8.01 -8.59
CA LEU A 53 -3.29 7.91 -9.44
C LEU A 53 -2.00 8.03 -8.63
N HIS A 54 -0.87 7.83 -9.31
CA HIS A 54 0.45 7.96 -8.72
C HIS A 54 0.62 9.29 -7.97
N CYS A 55 1.36 9.23 -6.85
CA CYS A 55 1.68 10.37 -6.01
C CYS A 55 3.13 10.79 -6.23
N CYS A 56 3.35 12.06 -6.59
CA CYS A 56 4.68 12.66 -6.72
C CYS A 56 5.04 13.62 -5.58
N TYR A 57 4.15 13.79 -4.60
CA TYR A 57 4.26 14.86 -3.60
C TYR A 57 4.95 14.45 -2.30
N TYR A 58 4.74 13.20 -1.86
CA TYR A 58 5.24 12.69 -0.59
C TYR A 58 5.58 11.21 -0.71
N ARG A 59 6.37 10.70 0.24
CA ARG A 59 6.60 9.26 0.41
C ARG A 59 5.25 8.56 0.68
N CYS A 60 4.84 7.71 -0.25
CA CYS A 60 3.49 7.15 -0.33
C CYS A 60 3.51 5.79 -1.05
N LEU A 61 2.61 4.89 -0.66
CA LEU A 61 2.37 3.63 -1.36
C LEU A 61 2.06 3.84 -2.85
N MET A 62 1.47 4.99 -3.19
CA MET A 62 1.16 5.37 -4.57
C MET A 62 2.33 6.02 -5.32
N ASN A 63 3.56 6.05 -4.79
CA ASN A 63 4.69 6.52 -5.59
C ASN A 63 4.91 5.58 -6.77
N GLY A 64 5.16 6.14 -7.96
CA GLY A 64 5.61 5.33 -9.10
C GLY A 64 6.92 4.61 -8.77
N ALA A 65 7.12 3.43 -9.33
CA ALA A 65 8.38 2.70 -9.19
C ALA A 65 8.76 2.06 -10.52
N GLU A 66 10.07 1.98 -10.73
CA GLU A 66 10.68 1.27 -11.85
C GLU A 66 11.54 0.14 -11.26
N GLY A 67 11.32 -1.08 -11.75
CA GLY A 67 12.00 -2.29 -11.27
C GLY A 67 11.64 -2.68 -9.82
N THR A 68 12.18 -3.82 -9.39
CA THR A 68 11.92 -4.42 -8.07
C THR A 68 12.44 -3.55 -6.93
N GLU A 69 13.61 -2.92 -7.10
CA GLU A 69 14.18 -2.01 -6.08
C GLU A 69 13.27 -0.80 -5.83
N GLY A 70 12.69 -0.25 -6.90
CA GLY A 70 11.72 0.82 -6.80
C GLY A 70 10.47 0.37 -6.02
N GLU A 71 9.93 -0.81 -6.32
CA GLU A 71 8.76 -1.39 -5.65
C GLU A 71 9.02 -1.60 -4.15
N ASP A 72 10.23 -2.06 -3.82
CA ASP A 72 10.68 -2.25 -2.44
C ASP A 72 10.78 -0.95 -1.66
N SER A 73 11.23 0.12 -2.30
CA SER A 73 11.39 1.43 -1.68
C SER A 73 10.06 2.07 -1.24
N ARG A 74 8.95 1.67 -1.88
CA ARG A 74 7.60 2.18 -1.56
C ARG A 74 7.25 1.83 -0.11
N PRO A 75 6.75 2.81 0.66
CA PRO A 75 6.26 2.52 1.99
C PRO A 75 4.95 1.73 1.94
N PRO A 76 4.62 0.98 3.00
CA PRO A 76 3.34 0.26 3.13
C PRO A 76 2.18 1.18 3.56
N TYR A 77 2.29 2.51 3.39
CA TYR A 77 1.34 3.50 3.88
C TYR A 77 1.02 4.60 2.88
N LEU A 78 -0.17 5.18 3.00
CA LEU A 78 -0.60 6.34 2.24
C LEU A 78 -0.14 7.63 2.92
N CYS A 79 0.30 8.61 2.13
CA CYS A 79 0.46 9.98 2.63
C CYS A 79 -0.91 10.60 2.95
N ALA A 80 -0.92 11.70 3.70
CA ALA A 80 -2.15 12.36 4.14
C ALA A 80 -3.08 12.73 2.97
N MET A 81 -2.52 13.14 1.82
CA MET A 81 -3.32 13.49 0.65
C MET A 81 -4.00 12.28 0.01
N CYS A 82 -3.26 11.19 -0.24
CA CYS A 82 -3.84 9.98 -0.81
C CYS A 82 -4.82 9.32 0.17
N LEU A 83 -4.56 9.39 1.47
CA LEU A 83 -5.49 8.93 2.49
C LEU A 83 -6.78 9.78 2.50
N LYS A 84 -6.69 11.10 2.35
CA LYS A 84 -7.87 11.96 2.23
C LYS A 84 -8.67 11.64 0.97
N LYS A 85 -8.01 11.42 -0.17
CA LYS A 85 -8.68 10.97 -1.41
C LYS A 85 -9.43 9.65 -1.18
N LEU A 86 -8.78 8.68 -0.53
CA LEU A 86 -9.40 7.39 -0.23
C LEU A 86 -10.61 7.54 0.71
N HIS A 87 -10.49 8.35 1.75
CA HIS A 87 -11.61 8.67 2.64
C HIS A 87 -12.78 9.31 1.89
N LEU A 88 -12.51 10.26 0.97
CA LEU A 88 -13.57 10.92 0.20
C LEU A 88 -14.35 9.95 -0.71
N VAL A 89 -13.68 8.93 -1.27
CA VAL A 89 -14.34 7.99 -2.19
C VAL A 89 -14.94 6.76 -1.51
N THR A 90 -14.53 6.43 -0.28
CA THR A 90 -15.00 5.23 0.44
C THR A 90 -15.77 5.52 1.73
N GLY A 91 -15.62 6.72 2.30
CA GLY A 91 -16.13 7.05 3.63
C GLY A 91 -15.37 6.38 4.78
N LEU A 92 -14.26 5.66 4.52
CA LEU A 92 -13.53 4.95 5.57
C LEU A 92 -13.04 5.90 6.67
N ASP A 93 -13.02 5.44 7.93
CA ASP A 93 -12.39 6.20 9.01
C ASP A 93 -10.85 5.99 8.98
N PRO A 94 -10.05 7.05 8.81
CA PRO A 94 -8.59 6.96 8.87
C PRO A 94 -8.06 6.36 10.17
N LEU A 95 -8.68 6.66 11.32
CA LEU A 95 -8.20 6.18 12.62
C LEU A 95 -8.42 4.69 12.76
N GLU A 96 -9.65 4.22 12.50
CA GLU A 96 -9.97 2.80 12.48
C GLU A 96 -9.08 2.04 11.49
N ARG A 97 -8.88 2.58 10.28
CA ARG A 97 -7.98 2.00 9.28
C ARG A 97 -6.55 1.86 9.82
N TYR A 98 -6.01 2.87 10.51
CA TYR A 98 -4.67 2.79 11.09
C TYR A 98 -4.57 1.72 12.18
N SER A 99 -5.58 1.60 13.04
CA SER A 99 -5.64 0.57 14.08
C SER A 99 -5.69 -0.84 13.50
N GLN A 100 -6.52 -1.07 12.48
CA GLN A 100 -6.60 -2.37 11.81
C GLN A 100 -5.29 -2.76 11.12
N LEU A 101 -4.65 -1.82 10.41
CA LEU A 101 -3.38 -2.08 9.76
C LEU A 101 -2.24 -2.31 10.75
N ALA A 102 -2.22 -1.60 11.88
CA ALA A 102 -1.27 -1.87 12.96
C ALA A 102 -1.36 -3.34 13.44
N HIS A 103 -2.58 -3.86 13.66
CA HIS A 103 -2.79 -5.24 14.05
C HIS A 103 -2.42 -6.23 12.95
N PHE A 104 -2.84 -5.97 11.71
CA PHE A 104 -2.52 -6.83 10.57
C PHE A 104 -1.01 -7.02 10.38
N TRP A 105 -0.25 -5.92 10.35
CA TRP A 105 1.20 -5.98 10.17
C TRP A 105 1.93 -6.61 11.37
N ALA A 106 1.39 -6.45 12.59
CA ALA A 106 1.92 -7.14 13.76
C ALA A 106 1.71 -8.66 13.67
N GLY A 107 0.54 -9.10 13.21
CA GLY A 107 0.22 -10.51 13.00
C GLY A 107 1.11 -11.19 11.93
N LEU A 108 1.56 -10.43 10.93
CA LEU A 108 2.52 -10.90 9.92
C LEU A 108 3.99 -10.88 10.40
N GLY A 109 4.27 -10.40 11.62
CA GLY A 109 5.63 -10.24 12.13
C GLY A 109 6.39 -9.03 11.56
N CYS A 110 5.74 -8.15 10.80
CA CYS A 110 6.33 -6.93 10.23
C CYS A 110 6.37 -5.79 11.26
N LYS A 111 7.24 -5.93 12.27
CA LYS A 111 7.27 -5.07 13.47
C LYS A 111 7.41 -3.58 13.17
N ASP A 112 8.30 -3.20 12.24
CA ASP A 112 8.55 -1.79 11.93
C ASP A 112 7.34 -1.12 11.29
N THR A 113 6.69 -1.82 10.36
CA THR A 113 5.45 -1.34 9.74
C THR A 113 4.31 -1.24 10.75
N ALA A 114 4.16 -2.25 11.61
CA ALA A 114 3.16 -2.24 12.68
C ALA A 114 3.39 -1.05 13.62
N LEU A 115 4.64 -0.81 14.04
CA LEU A 115 5.01 0.30 14.91
C LEU A 115 4.74 1.66 14.25
N TRP A 116 4.99 1.78 12.94
CA TRP A 116 4.64 2.99 12.19
C TRP A 116 3.15 3.30 12.31
N TYR A 117 2.28 2.31 12.04
CA TYR A 117 0.82 2.47 12.14
C TYR A 117 0.36 2.75 13.58
N GLN A 118 0.89 2.06 14.58
CA GLN A 118 0.57 2.33 16.00
C GLN A 118 0.95 3.76 16.41
N THR A 119 2.10 4.25 15.93
CA THR A 119 2.52 5.63 16.19
C THR A 119 1.54 6.62 15.57
N ARG A 120 1.01 6.34 14.36
CA ARG A 120 -0.03 7.19 13.74
C ARG A 120 -1.32 7.20 14.55
N VAL A 121 -1.79 6.05 15.05
CA VAL A 121 -2.97 5.97 15.93
C VAL A 121 -2.79 6.89 17.14
N ARG A 122 -1.67 6.76 17.86
CA ARG A 122 -1.37 7.57 19.05
C ARG A 122 -1.35 9.06 18.74
N VAL A 123 -0.65 9.47 17.67
CA VAL A 123 -0.55 10.88 17.26
C VAL A 123 -1.93 11.46 16.93
N VAL A 124 -2.77 10.73 16.19
CA VAL A 124 -4.12 11.20 15.85
C VAL A 124 -4.97 11.33 17.11
N GLN A 125 -4.99 10.29 17.96
CA GLN A 125 -5.75 10.32 19.20
C GLN A 125 -5.33 11.47 20.12
N SER A 126 -4.02 11.72 20.28
CA SER A 126 -3.54 12.82 21.14
C SER A 126 -3.77 14.22 20.57
N THR A 127 -4.00 14.33 19.25
CA THR A 127 -4.23 15.63 18.59
C THR A 127 -5.71 16.05 18.69
N PHE A 128 -6.61 15.08 18.74
CA PHE A 128 -8.06 15.31 18.75
C PHE A 128 -8.74 14.91 20.08
N SER A 129 -7.96 14.57 21.11
CA SER A 129 -8.37 14.45 22.51
C SER A 129 -8.37 15.80 23.20
#